data_AF-A0A932VAJ6-F1
#
_entry.id   AF-A0A932VAJ6-F1
#
_cell.length_a   1.000
_cell.length_b   1.000
_cell.length_c   1.000
_cell.angle_alpha   90.00
_cell.angle_beta   90.00
_cell.angle_gamma   90.00
#
_symmetry.space_group_name_H-M   'P 1'
#
loop_
_entity.id
_entity.type
_entity.pdbx_description
1 polymer ?
#
loop_
_entity_poly.entity_id
_entity_poly.type
_entity_poly.pdbx_seq_one_letter_code
_entity_poly.pdbx_strand_id
1 'polypeptide(L)'
;MQRRRSNDVGNFVIVRTSLVYGFNPLDPRTAQTLNGEMPHLFSDEYRCPIFVSDLADAVIELAQNNFSGILHIAGAQKISRYDFGLLLARAFKAAPKFTPALSASIPRRARVIAR
;
A
#
# COMPACT_ATOMS: atom_id res chain seq x y z
N MET A 1 35.20 0.44 15.57
CA MET A 1 33.82 0.54 16.10
C MET A 1 32.87 -0.22 15.18
N GLN A 2 32.90 -1.56 15.22
CA GLN A 2 32.00 -2.41 14.44
C GLN A 2 30.68 -2.54 15.19
N ARG A 3 29.57 -2.11 14.56
CA ARG A 3 28.22 -2.32 15.09
C ARG A 3 27.99 -3.83 15.18
N ARG A 4 27.90 -4.36 16.40
CA ARG A 4 27.43 -5.71 16.68
C ARG A 4 26.04 -5.85 16.05
N ARG A 5 25.90 -6.60 14.95
CA ARG A 5 24.60 -7.17 14.58
C ARG A 5 24.44 -8.38 15.47
N SER A 6 23.50 -8.33 16.41
CA SER A 6 23.05 -9.48 17.17
C SER A 6 22.53 -10.53 16.18
N ASN A 7 23.36 -11.53 15.86
CA ASN A 7 23.02 -12.71 15.07
C ASN A 7 22.18 -13.71 15.87
N ASP A 8 21.24 -13.21 16.67
CA ASP A 8 20.33 -14.05 17.47
C ASP A 8 18.91 -13.47 17.42
N VAL A 9 18.45 -13.23 16.20
CA VAL A 9 17.03 -12.98 15.95
C VAL A 9 16.51 -14.29 15.37
N GLY A 10 15.69 -15.00 16.15
CA GLY A 10 15.21 -16.36 15.86
C GLY A 10 14.38 -16.50 14.57
N ASN A 11 13.43 -17.43 14.55
CA ASN A 11 12.56 -17.62 13.38
C ASN A 11 11.65 -16.40 13.16
N PHE A 12 11.88 -15.58 12.13
CA PHE A 12 11.09 -14.38 11.84
C PHE A 12 10.86 -14.18 10.34
N VAL A 13 9.72 -13.56 9.99
CA VAL A 13 9.45 -13.11 8.62
C VAL A 13 9.00 -11.65 8.62
N ILE A 14 9.65 -10.82 7.80
CA ILE A 14 9.25 -9.43 7.58
C ILE A 14 8.71 -9.31 6.15
N VAL A 15 7.40 -9.14 6.01
CA VAL A 15 6.75 -8.86 4.72
C VAL A 15 6.61 -7.36 4.52
N ARG A 16 7.26 -6.84 3.47
CA ARG A 16 7.08 -5.46 2.99
C ARG A 16 6.05 -5.46 1.89
N THR A 17 5.02 -4.63 2.03
CA THR A 17 3.91 -4.58 1.07
C THR A 17 3.65 -3.18 0.53
N SER A 18 2.73 -3.05 -0.42
CA SER A 18 2.40 -1.81 -1.11
C SER A 18 0.89 -1.69 -1.29
N LEU A 19 0.32 -0.59 -0.76
CA LEU A 19 -1.09 -0.20 -0.94
C LEU A 19 -2.08 -1.39 -0.81
N VAL A 20 -2.25 -1.90 0.40
CA VAL A 20 -3.24 -2.94 0.70
C VAL A 20 -4.66 -2.37 0.57
N TYR A 21 -5.56 -3.09 -0.08
CA TYR A 21 -6.96 -2.71 -0.22
C TYR A 21 -7.91 -3.90 0.01
N GLY A 22 -9.15 -3.61 0.37
CA GLY A 22 -10.15 -4.62 0.72
C GLY A 22 -11.58 -4.06 0.68
N PHE A 23 -12.57 -4.93 0.51
CA PHE A 23 -13.96 -4.52 0.30
C PHE A 23 -14.95 -4.99 1.38
N ASN A 24 -14.52 -5.84 2.33
CA ASN A 24 -15.40 -6.37 3.38
C ASN A 24 -14.71 -6.46 4.77
N PRO A 25 -14.88 -5.44 5.64
CA PRO A 25 -15.49 -4.15 5.34
C PRO A 25 -14.63 -3.36 4.34
N LEU A 26 -15.23 -2.35 3.70
CA LEU A 26 -14.51 -1.48 2.78
C LEU A 26 -13.33 -0.81 3.51
N ASP A 27 -12.13 -0.90 2.95
CA ASP A 27 -10.98 -0.27 3.58
C ASP A 27 -11.14 1.26 3.60
N PRO A 28 -10.63 1.95 4.64
CA PRO A 28 -10.84 3.39 4.80
C PRO A 28 -10.35 4.22 3.61
N ARG A 29 -9.30 3.79 2.90
CA ARG A 29 -8.73 4.55 1.78
C ARG A 29 -9.58 4.42 0.54
N THR A 30 -10.11 3.23 0.27
CA THR A 30 -11.10 3.03 -0.78
C THR A 30 -12.38 3.80 -0.48
N ALA A 31 -12.89 3.73 0.76
CA ALA A 31 -14.07 4.50 1.18
C ALA A 31 -13.87 6.01 0.97
N GLN A 32 -12.76 6.57 1.47
CA GLN A 32 -12.41 7.99 1.29
C GLN A 32 -12.34 8.40 -0.19
N THR A 33 -11.76 7.54 -1.03
CA THR A 33 -11.65 7.79 -2.47
C THR A 33 -13.02 7.84 -3.14
N LEU A 34 -13.91 6.88 -2.83
CA LEU A 34 -15.26 6.79 -3.42
C LEU A 34 -16.21 7.86 -2.86
N ASN A 35 -16.01 8.30 -1.62
CA ASN A 35 -16.81 9.36 -1.00
C ASN A 35 -16.43 10.76 -1.49
N GLY A 36 -15.25 10.93 -2.10
CA GLY A 36 -14.74 12.24 -2.51
C GLY A 36 -13.99 12.98 -1.39
N GLU A 37 -13.66 12.29 -0.30
CA GLU A 37 -12.85 12.82 0.81
C GLU A 37 -11.37 12.99 0.42
N MET A 38 -10.97 12.35 -0.69
CA MET A 38 -9.68 12.52 -1.34
C MET A 38 -9.87 13.22 -2.70
N PRO A 39 -9.97 14.57 -2.75
CA PRO A 39 -10.28 15.29 -3.98
C PRO A 39 -9.17 15.23 -5.03
N HIS A 40 -7.96 14.83 -4.64
CA HIS A 40 -6.81 14.68 -5.52
C HIS A 40 -6.13 13.33 -5.31
N LEU A 41 -5.86 12.62 -6.42
CA LEU A 41 -5.02 11.43 -6.43
C LEU A 41 -3.80 11.67 -7.30
N PHE A 42 -2.64 11.22 -6.81
CA PHE A 42 -1.39 11.45 -7.52
C PHE A 42 -1.27 10.59 -8.78
N SER A 43 -0.98 11.24 -9.90
CA SER A 43 -0.70 10.57 -11.18
C SER A 43 0.77 10.17 -11.35
N ASP A 44 1.66 10.74 -10.53
CA ASP A 44 3.10 10.49 -10.52
C ASP A 44 3.57 9.60 -9.36
N GLU A 45 2.69 9.24 -8.42
CA GLU A 45 2.98 8.23 -7.38
C GLU A 45 2.50 6.85 -7.81
N TYR A 46 3.45 5.94 -8.04
CA TYR A 46 3.18 4.56 -8.43
C TYR A 46 3.28 3.60 -7.25
N ARG A 47 2.37 2.63 -7.20
CA ARG A 47 2.32 1.53 -6.22
C ARG A 47 2.03 0.20 -6.93
N CYS A 48 2.03 -0.88 -6.15
CA CYS A 48 1.61 -2.20 -6.59
C CYS A 48 0.49 -2.69 -5.66
N PRO A 49 -0.76 -2.25 -5.86
CA PRO A 49 -1.86 -2.53 -4.94
C PRO A 49 -2.07 -4.02 -4.76
N ILE A 50 -2.15 -4.49 -3.52
CA ILE A 50 -2.41 -5.90 -3.21
C ILE A 50 -3.75 -6.04 -2.50
N PHE A 51 -4.54 -7.04 -2.91
CA PHE A 51 -5.79 -7.35 -2.23
C PHE A 51 -5.48 -7.98 -0.87
N VAL A 52 -6.25 -7.63 0.16
CA VAL A 52 -5.98 -8.06 1.53
C VAL A 52 -5.99 -9.58 1.69
N SER A 53 -6.85 -10.30 0.96
CA SER A 53 -6.90 -11.77 1.01
C SER A 53 -5.63 -12.38 0.43
N ASP A 54 -5.16 -11.92 -0.74
CA ASP A 54 -3.93 -12.43 -1.36
C ASP A 54 -2.71 -12.22 -0.45
N LEU A 55 -2.64 -11.06 0.21
CA LEU A 55 -1.57 -10.79 1.18
C LEU A 55 -1.68 -11.69 2.42
N ALA A 56 -2.88 -11.93 2.92
CA ALA A 56 -3.11 -12.79 4.07
C ALA A 56 -2.74 -14.25 3.76
N ASP A 57 -3.12 -14.76 2.60
CA ASP A 57 -2.79 -16.11 2.15
C ASP A 57 -1.28 -16.30 2.05
N ALA A 58 -0.57 -15.33 1.46
CA ALA A 58 0.89 -15.36 1.39
C ALA A 58 1.55 -15.33 2.78
N VAL A 59 1.00 -14.57 3.74
CA VAL A 59 1.51 -14.54 5.12
C VAL A 59 1.26 -15.86 5.84
N ILE A 60 0.10 -16.50 5.62
CA ILE A 60 -0.22 -17.82 6.19
C ILE A 60 0.72 -18.89 5.63
N GLU A 61 1.00 -18.88 4.32
CA GLU A 61 1.96 -19.77 3.69
C GLU A 61 3.36 -19.62 4.30
N LEU A 62 3.80 -18.38 4.52
CA LEU A 62 5.07 -18.09 5.18
C LEU A 62 5.12 -18.55 6.64
N ALA A 63 4.00 -18.45 7.36
CA ALA A 63 3.92 -18.93 8.73
C ALA A 63 3.98 -20.47 8.84
N GLN A 64 3.63 -21.18 7.76
CA GLN A 64 3.64 -22.64 7.70
C GLN A 64 4.95 -23.22 7.18
N ASN A 65 5.87 -22.39 6.70
CA ASN A 65 7.15 -22.82 6.16
C ASN A 65 8.32 -22.43 7.09
N ASN A 66 9.53 -22.87 6.72
CA ASN A 66 10.76 -22.59 7.48
C ASN A 66 11.50 -21.35 6.96
N PHE A 67 10.84 -20.47 6.20
CA PHE A 67 11.46 -19.26 5.73
C PHE A 67 11.68 -18.30 6.90
N SER A 68 12.90 -17.78 7.02
CA SER A 68 13.23 -16.69 7.94
C SER A 68 13.97 -15.60 7.20
N GLY A 69 13.50 -14.36 7.30
CA GLY A 69 14.09 -13.22 6.59
C GLY A 69 13.10 -12.15 6.18
N ILE A 70 13.42 -11.46 5.08
CA ILE A 70 12.68 -10.29 4.59
C ILE A 70 12.21 -10.55 3.16
N LEU A 71 10.93 -10.31 2.88
CA LEU A 71 10.31 -10.44 1.55
C LEU A 71 9.54 -9.18 1.17
N HIS A 72 9.36 -8.96 -0.13
CA HIS A 72 8.47 -7.92 -0.66
C HIS A 72 7.30 -8.63 -1.35
N ILE A 73 6.09 -8.42 -0.86
CA ILE A 73 4.87 -9.06 -1.36
C ILE A 73 3.86 -7.96 -1.65
N ALA A 74 3.52 -7.79 -2.92
CA ALA A 74 2.65 -6.74 -3.43
C ALA A 74 1.92 -7.25 -4.68
N GLY A 75 0.96 -6.47 -5.19
CA GLY A 75 0.25 -6.85 -6.42
C GLY A 75 1.16 -6.89 -7.64
N ALA A 76 0.75 -7.65 -8.66
CA ALA A 76 1.55 -7.85 -9.86
C ALA A 76 1.70 -6.60 -10.75
N GLN A 77 0.79 -5.63 -10.64
CA GLN A 77 0.74 -4.48 -11.53
C GLN A 77 1.16 -3.18 -10.84
N LYS A 78 2.13 -2.50 -11.44
CA LYS A 78 2.50 -1.12 -11.11
C LYS A 78 1.44 -0.17 -11.68
N ILE A 79 0.83 0.65 -10.85
CA ILE A 79 -0.20 1.60 -11.25
C ILE A 79 -0.11 2.90 -10.44
N SER A 80 -0.49 4.04 -11.04
CA SER A 80 -0.56 5.30 -10.32
C SER A 80 -1.72 5.28 -9.31
N ARG A 81 -1.67 6.13 -8.28
CA ARG A 81 -2.79 6.26 -7.33
C ARG A 81 -4.05 6.76 -8.02
N TYR A 82 -3.91 7.66 -8.98
CA TYR A 82 -5.02 8.18 -9.79
C TYR A 82 -5.69 7.07 -10.60
N ASP A 83 -4.91 6.28 -11.36
CA ASP A 83 -5.46 5.21 -12.19
C ASP A 83 -6.09 4.10 -11.34
N PHE A 84 -5.50 3.79 -10.19
CA PHE A 84 -6.11 2.87 -9.23
C PHE A 84 -7.46 3.39 -8.70
N GLY A 85 -7.55 4.69 -8.39
CA GLY A 85 -8.83 5.32 -8.03
C GLY A 85 -9.88 5.20 -9.13
N LEU A 86 -9.49 5.36 -10.41
CA LEU A 86 -10.41 5.17 -11.53
C LEU A 86 -10.92 3.72 -11.63
N LEU A 87 -10.04 2.73 -11.37
CA LEU A 87 -10.44 1.33 -11.30
C LEU A 87 -11.43 1.07 -10.16
N LEU A 88 -11.20 1.67 -8.98
CA LEU A 88 -12.14 1.58 -7.85
C LEU A 88 -13.49 2.21 -8.20
N ALA A 89 -13.52 3.42 -8.75
CA ALA A 89 -14.76 4.08 -9.17
C ALA A 89 -15.55 3.22 -10.17
N ARG A 90 -14.85 2.64 -11.16
CA ARG A 90 -15.45 1.71 -12.14
C ARG A 90 -16.01 0.46 -11.47
N ALA A 91 -15.25 -0.19 -10.59
CA ALA A 91 -15.66 -1.41 -9.89
C ALA A 91 -16.93 -1.18 -9.05
N PHE A 92 -17.06 -0.01 -8.44
CA PHE A 92 -18.22 0.38 -7.62
C PHE A 92 -19.32 1.12 -8.39
N LYS A 93 -19.21 1.23 -9.73
CA LYS A 93 -20.17 1.96 -10.59
C LYS A 93 -20.43 3.40 -10.11
N ALA A 94 -19.42 4.04 -9.55
CA ALA A 94 -19.47 5.41 -9.07
C ALA A 94 -18.79 6.37 -10.06
N ALA A 95 -19.27 7.61 -10.13
CA ALA A 95 -18.55 8.67 -10.82
C ALA A 95 -17.27 9.02 -10.03
N PRO A 96 -16.11 9.21 -10.69
CA PRO A 96 -14.91 9.71 -10.02
C PRO A 96 -15.18 11.05 -9.33
N LYS A 97 -14.85 11.16 -8.04
CA LYS A 97 -14.96 12.38 -7.23
C LYS A 97 -13.59 12.99 -6.92
N PHE A 98 -12.61 12.70 -7.76
CA PHE A 98 -11.22 13.09 -7.59
C PHE A 98 -10.60 13.47 -8.94
N THR A 99 -9.58 14.32 -8.90
CA THR A 99 -8.81 14.76 -10.07
C THR A 99 -7.35 14.33 -9.95
N PRO A 100 -6.60 14.21 -11.07
CA PRO A 100 -5.18 13.94 -11.01
C PRO A 100 -4.43 15.13 -10.43
N ALA A 101 -3.41 14.88 -9.62
CA ALA A 101 -2.45 15.88 -9.14
C ALA A 101 -1.02 15.36 -9.23
N LEU A 102 -0.05 16.28 -9.27
CA LEU A 102 1.36 15.93 -9.16
C LEU A 102 1.79 15.99 -7.70
N SER A 103 2.68 15.10 -7.28
CA SER A 103 3.26 15.11 -5.94
C SER A 103 3.98 16.41 -5.60
N ALA A 104 4.47 17.13 -6.63
CA ALA A 104 5.08 18.44 -6.50
C ALA A 104 4.07 19.59 -6.31
N SER A 105 2.80 19.43 -6.73
CA SER A 105 1.79 20.49 -6.65
C SER A 105 1.05 20.55 -5.31
N ILE A 106 1.25 19.55 -4.44
CA ILE A 106 0.64 19.51 -3.11
C ILE A 106 1.72 19.81 -2.06
N PRO A 107 1.58 20.90 -1.28
CA PRO A 107 2.54 21.23 -0.22
C PRO A 107 2.66 20.06 0.76
N ARG A 108 3.83 19.43 0.83
CA ARG A 108 4.08 18.43 1.87
C ARG A 108 4.09 19.17 3.21
N ARG A 109 3.33 18.71 4.20
CA ARG A 109 3.60 19.09 5.60
C ARG A 109 5.07 18.77 5.86
N ALA A 110 5.86 19.79 6.22
CA ALA A 110 7.27 19.61 6.55
C ALA A 110 7.38 18.51 7.60
N ARG A 111 8.15 17.46 7.30
CA ARG A 111 8.45 16.41 8.26
C ARG A 111 9.53 16.99 9.18
N VAL A 112 9.19 17.32 10.42
CA VAL A 112 10.20 17.51 11.47
C VAL A 112 10.80 16.12 11.69
N ILE A 113 11.97 15.87 11.08
CA ILE A 113 12.79 14.73 11.44
C ILE A 113 13.57 15.19 12.66
N ALA A 114 13.04 14.93 13.85
CA ALA A 114 13.85 14.96 15.06
C ALA A 114 14.96 13.92 14.87
N ARG A 115 16.21 14.37 14.91
CA ARG A 115 17.39 13.51 14.94
C ARG A 115 17.62 12.98 16.35
#